data_AF-A0A7W0XC92-F1
#
_entry.id   AF-A0A7W0XC92-F1
#
_cell.length_a   1.000
_cell.length_b   1.000
_cell.length_c   1.000
_cell.angle_alpha   90.00
_cell.angle_beta   90.00
_cell.angle_gamma   90.00
#
_symmetry.space_group_name_H-M   'P 1'
#
loop_
_entity.id
_entity.type
_entity.pdbx_description
1 polymer ?
#
loop_
_entity_poly.entity_id
_entity_poly.type
_entity_poly.pdbx_seq_one_letter_code
_entity_poly.pdbx_strand_id
1 'polypeptide(L)'
;DLSPAELRDAHKDAFQLDTPVDPTNFNRRQHLYVVGNAANEALIDAIVYWKSQKLSVEFLPYHIYDVGGTRYFEFFSFPYDRHRNPSAVKGVLFDTDRSYDEDAIWEMMEKSRVAAYGDAKHVVQYLNRGDIIFFYHKGVGLVAAGEVRGPVKQDGDEEQYREVRFSTPVSNRQEGLARAMPASEITTATGRDFFWARTIKVPYLDREEAQKLVAELNNVLSTDT
;
A
#
# COMPACT_ATOMS: atom_id res chain seq x y z
N ASP A 1 13.92 -25.14 -0.25
CA ASP A 1 13.94 -24.96 -1.71
C ASP A 1 12.57 -25.21 -2.29
N LEU A 2 11.99 -24.19 -2.94
CA LEU A 2 10.76 -24.33 -3.72
C LEU A 2 11.13 -24.89 -5.10
N SER A 3 10.32 -25.80 -5.63
CA SER A 3 10.46 -26.25 -7.01
C SER A 3 10.18 -25.10 -7.99
N PRO A 4 10.68 -25.16 -9.24
CA PRO A 4 10.42 -24.13 -10.24
C PRO A 4 8.93 -23.91 -10.54
N ALA A 5 8.08 -24.93 -10.39
CA ALA A 5 6.63 -24.78 -10.54
C ALA A 5 6.04 -23.98 -9.37
N GLU A 6 6.39 -24.34 -8.14
CA GLU A 6 5.93 -23.64 -6.93
C GLU A 6 6.40 -22.17 -6.90
N LEU A 7 7.60 -21.87 -7.39
CA LEU A 7 8.10 -20.49 -7.48
C LEU A 7 7.28 -19.64 -8.47
N ARG A 8 6.88 -20.22 -9.62
CA ARG A 8 6.09 -19.52 -10.62
C ARG A 8 4.69 -19.21 -10.13
N ASP A 9 4.08 -20.18 -9.47
CA ASP A 9 2.73 -20.03 -8.93
C ASP A 9 2.74 -19.06 -7.75
N ALA A 10 3.70 -19.17 -6.83
CA ALA A 10 3.88 -18.20 -5.76
C ALA A 10 4.15 -16.77 -6.28
N HIS A 11 4.95 -16.61 -7.33
CA HIS A 11 5.16 -15.31 -7.98
C HIS A 11 3.90 -14.80 -8.67
N LYS A 12 3.17 -15.66 -9.40
CA LYS A 12 1.90 -15.29 -10.01
C LYS A 12 0.92 -14.77 -8.95
N ASP A 13 0.80 -15.48 -7.84
CA ASP A 13 -0.11 -15.13 -6.74
C ASP A 13 0.35 -13.85 -6.03
N ALA A 14 1.65 -13.73 -5.74
CA ALA A 14 2.22 -12.55 -5.08
C ALA A 14 2.12 -11.27 -5.91
N PHE A 15 2.18 -11.36 -7.23
CA PHE A 15 2.10 -10.23 -8.15
C PHE A 15 0.77 -10.13 -8.91
N GLN A 16 -0.19 -11.00 -8.59
CA GLN A 16 -1.55 -11.02 -9.16
C GLN A 16 -1.58 -11.03 -10.69
N LEU A 17 -0.71 -11.83 -11.30
CA LEU A 17 -0.61 -11.94 -12.76
C LEU A 17 -1.67 -12.92 -13.29
N ASP A 18 -2.24 -12.64 -14.46
CA ASP A 18 -3.20 -13.55 -15.10
C ASP A 18 -2.57 -14.92 -15.42
N THR A 19 -1.28 -14.90 -15.81
CA THR A 19 -0.51 -16.08 -16.16
C THR A 19 0.84 -16.12 -15.42
N PRO A 20 1.35 -17.31 -15.03
CA PRO A 20 2.64 -17.42 -14.38
C PRO A 20 3.76 -17.01 -15.34
N VAL A 21 4.70 -16.20 -14.84
CA VAL A 21 5.89 -15.78 -15.59
C VAL A 21 6.67 -17.03 -16.05
N ASP A 22 7.23 -16.96 -17.25
CA ASP A 22 8.14 -18.00 -17.76
C ASP A 22 9.41 -18.07 -16.89
N PRO A 23 9.89 -19.27 -16.49
CA PRO A 23 11.14 -19.44 -15.73
C PRO A 23 12.32 -18.64 -16.29
N THR A 24 12.44 -18.55 -17.61
CA THR A 24 13.52 -17.84 -18.30
C THR A 24 13.46 -16.32 -18.12
N ASN A 25 12.33 -15.79 -17.66
CA ASN A 25 12.13 -14.37 -17.38
C ASN A 25 12.35 -13.98 -15.92
N PHE A 26 12.52 -14.95 -15.01
CA PHE A 26 12.90 -14.65 -13.63
C PHE A 26 14.30 -14.07 -13.56
N ASN A 27 14.50 -13.10 -12.66
CA ASN A 27 15.81 -12.52 -12.34
C ASN A 27 16.59 -11.89 -13.52
N ARG A 28 15.93 -11.58 -14.65
CA ARG A 28 16.56 -10.90 -15.81
C ARG A 28 17.05 -9.50 -15.49
N ARG A 29 16.55 -8.90 -14.41
CA ARG A 29 17.03 -7.65 -13.83
C ARG A 29 17.31 -7.90 -12.36
N GLN A 30 18.51 -7.55 -11.92
CA GLN A 30 18.89 -7.60 -10.51
C GLN A 30 19.05 -6.18 -10.00
N HIS A 31 18.59 -5.94 -8.78
CA HIS A 31 18.76 -4.68 -8.07
C HIS A 31 19.43 -5.00 -6.74
N LEU A 32 20.64 -4.50 -6.55
CA LEU A 32 21.45 -4.78 -5.36
C LEU A 32 21.05 -3.83 -4.24
N TYR A 33 20.73 -4.37 -3.07
CA TYR A 33 20.49 -3.58 -1.87
C TYR A 33 21.65 -3.74 -0.90
N VAL A 34 22.26 -2.63 -0.52
CA VAL A 34 23.38 -2.59 0.41
C VAL A 34 22.93 -1.92 1.69
N VAL A 35 22.91 -2.68 2.78
CA VAL A 35 22.53 -2.18 4.10
C VAL A 35 23.80 -1.88 4.88
N GLY A 36 23.97 -0.64 5.35
CA GLY A 36 25.20 -0.25 6.04
C GLY A 36 25.05 0.98 6.91
N ASN A 37 26.05 1.23 7.77
CA ASN A 37 26.03 2.35 8.69
C ASN A 37 26.13 3.67 7.91
N ALA A 38 25.24 4.62 8.19
CA ALA A 38 25.24 5.92 7.50
C ALA A 38 26.51 6.76 7.73
N ALA A 39 27.28 6.47 8.79
CA ALA A 39 28.56 7.14 9.07
C ALA A 39 29.73 6.60 8.22
N ASN A 40 29.51 5.57 7.40
CA ASN A 40 30.56 4.99 6.57
C ASN A 40 30.66 5.70 5.21
N GLU A 41 31.41 6.80 5.18
CA GLU A 41 31.61 7.63 3.97
C GLU A 41 32.21 6.83 2.80
N ALA A 42 33.18 5.94 3.06
CA ALA A 42 33.81 5.12 2.02
C ALA A 42 32.80 4.17 1.34
N LEU A 43 31.84 3.63 2.10
CA LEU A 43 30.76 2.82 1.54
C LEU A 43 29.81 3.66 0.68
N ILE A 44 29.45 4.86 1.15
CA ILE A 44 28.59 5.79 0.42
C ILE A 44 29.23 6.16 -0.92
N ASP A 45 30.52 6.52 -0.92
CA ASP A 45 31.28 6.87 -2.12
C ASP A 45 31.34 5.71 -3.12
N ALA A 46 31.56 4.49 -2.62
CA ALA A 46 31.54 3.29 -3.46
C ALA A 46 30.17 3.08 -4.13
N ILE A 47 29.07 3.25 -3.39
CA ILE A 47 27.72 3.14 -3.94
C ILE A 47 27.46 4.22 -5.00
N VAL A 48 27.83 5.48 -4.72
CA VAL A 48 27.71 6.59 -5.67
C VAL A 48 28.49 6.31 -6.95
N TYR A 49 29.72 5.83 -6.82
CA TYR A 49 30.53 5.41 -7.95
C TYR A 49 29.82 4.33 -8.78
N TRP A 50 29.36 3.25 -8.17
CA TRP A 50 28.70 2.16 -8.91
C TRP A 50 27.37 2.56 -9.54
N LYS A 51 26.59 3.42 -8.86
CA LYS A 51 25.40 4.05 -9.46
C LYS A 51 25.76 4.85 -10.71
N SER A 52 26.86 5.61 -10.69
CA SER A 52 27.35 6.34 -11.86
C SER A 52 27.74 5.43 -13.03
N GLN A 53 28.21 4.21 -12.72
CA GLN A 53 28.49 3.15 -13.70
C GLN A 53 27.22 2.41 -14.16
N LYS A 54 26.03 2.92 -13.84
CA LYS A 54 24.71 2.35 -14.16
C LYS A 54 24.44 1.00 -13.49
N LEU A 55 25.17 0.66 -12.43
CA LEU A 55 24.82 -0.50 -11.62
C LEU A 55 23.47 -0.21 -10.94
N SER A 56 22.55 -1.17 -11.06
CA SER A 56 21.26 -1.19 -10.37
C SER A 56 21.51 -1.53 -8.90
N VAL A 57 21.86 -0.53 -8.09
CA VAL A 57 22.22 -0.67 -6.68
C VAL A 57 21.60 0.45 -5.86
N GLU A 58 21.20 0.16 -4.62
CA GLU A 58 20.88 1.20 -3.65
C GLU A 58 21.34 0.91 -2.22
N PHE A 59 21.54 1.98 -1.46
CA PHE A 59 22.04 1.99 -0.09
C PHE A 59 20.92 2.26 0.91
N LEU A 60 20.77 1.37 1.88
CA LEU A 60 19.95 1.54 3.07
C LEU A 60 20.84 1.90 4.26
N PRO A 61 20.86 3.17 4.66
CA PRO A 61 21.55 3.55 5.88
C PRO A 61 20.84 2.95 7.11
N TYR A 62 21.63 2.60 8.11
CA TYR A 62 21.19 2.48 9.50
C TYR A 62 22.05 3.36 10.41
N HIS A 63 21.50 3.72 11.56
CA HIS A 63 22.22 4.35 12.67
C HIS A 63 22.24 3.44 13.89
N ILE A 64 23.33 3.54 14.64
CA ILE A 64 23.43 3.02 16.00
C ILE A 64 23.76 4.20 16.89
N TYR A 65 22.96 4.42 17.92
CA TYR A 65 23.20 5.47 18.91
C TYR A 65 23.06 4.93 20.33
N ASP A 66 23.86 5.46 21.24
CA ASP A 66 23.79 5.14 22.66
C ASP A 66 23.14 6.33 23.41
N VAL A 67 22.02 6.08 24.10
CA VAL A 67 21.32 7.08 24.91
C VAL A 67 21.12 6.51 26.31
N GLY A 68 21.69 7.17 27.31
CA GLY A 68 21.59 6.73 28.71
C GLY A 68 22.15 5.32 28.97
N GLY A 69 23.17 4.90 28.23
CA GLY A 69 23.73 3.53 28.32
C GLY A 69 22.91 2.45 27.61
N THR A 70 21.80 2.81 26.97
CA THR A 70 21.01 1.91 26.12
C THR A 70 21.36 2.14 24.66
N ARG A 71 21.63 1.05 23.93
CA ARG A 71 21.93 1.08 22.50
C ARG A 71 20.66 0.96 21.67
N TYR A 72 20.50 1.86 20.71
CA TYR A 72 19.39 1.90 19.78
C TYR A 72 19.89 1.62 18.37
N PHE A 73 19.04 0.95 17.59
CA PHE A 73 19.26 0.67 16.18
C PHE A 73 18.10 1.27 15.39
N GLU A 74 18.41 2.19 14.49
CA GLU A 74 17.46 2.83 13.58
C GLU A 74 17.82 2.43 12.16
N PHE A 75 16.85 1.94 11.40
CA PHE A 75 17.02 1.67 9.97
C PHE A 75 16.07 2.56 9.19
N PHE A 76 16.54 3.12 8.07
CA PHE A 76 15.70 3.88 7.17
C PHE A 76 15.05 2.92 6.16
N SER A 77 13.74 2.98 5.97
CA SER A 77 13.06 2.26 4.88
C SER A 77 13.30 2.96 3.54
N PHE A 78 13.42 2.19 2.46
CA PHE A 78 13.49 2.66 1.06
C PHE A 78 12.41 3.72 0.73
N PRO A 79 12.62 4.62 -0.25
CA PRO A 79 11.99 5.93 -0.36
C PRO A 79 10.56 5.82 -0.88
N TYR A 80 9.67 5.29 -0.04
CA TYR A 80 8.23 5.36 -0.24
C TYR A 80 7.47 5.54 1.07
N ASP A 81 8.16 5.82 2.16
CA ASP A 81 7.54 6.55 3.26
C ASP A 81 8.02 8.00 3.24
N ARG A 82 7.52 8.75 2.26
CA ARG A 82 7.65 10.23 2.26
C ARG A 82 6.91 10.89 3.43
N HIS A 83 6.36 10.12 4.36
CA HIS A 83 5.99 10.61 5.67
C HIS A 83 7.26 10.76 6.51
N ARG A 84 8.08 11.78 6.18
CA ARG A 84 9.14 12.32 7.05
C ARG A 84 8.63 12.61 8.47
N ASN A 85 7.32 12.70 8.62
CA ASN A 85 6.61 12.69 9.88
C ASN A 85 5.50 11.62 9.83
N PRO A 86 5.53 10.57 10.66
CA PRO A 86 4.46 9.57 10.78
C PRO A 86 3.07 10.17 11.09
N SER A 87 3.02 11.42 11.57
CA SER A 87 1.79 12.17 11.82
C SER A 87 1.27 12.96 10.61
N ALA A 88 2.02 12.99 9.50
CA ALA A 88 1.56 13.64 8.28
C ALA A 88 0.43 12.81 7.66
N VAL A 89 -0.63 13.49 7.22
CA VAL A 89 -1.77 12.85 6.58
C VAL A 89 -1.33 12.18 5.28
N LYS A 90 -1.71 10.92 5.14
CA LYS A 90 -1.36 10.06 4.01
C LYS A 90 -2.58 9.57 3.25
N GLY A 91 -2.39 9.27 1.97
CA GLY A 91 -3.30 8.46 1.17
C GLY A 91 -2.90 6.99 1.21
N VAL A 92 -3.86 6.12 1.52
CA VAL A 92 -3.65 4.68 1.68
C VAL A 92 -4.67 3.91 0.85
N LEU A 93 -4.18 3.04 -0.03
CA LEU A 93 -5.02 2.05 -0.69
C LEU A 93 -5.22 0.87 0.25
N PHE A 94 -6.48 0.53 0.51
CA PHE A 94 -6.88 -0.43 1.53
C PHE A 94 -7.76 -1.51 0.91
N ASP A 95 -7.36 -2.77 1.06
CA ASP A 95 -8.06 -3.93 0.53
C ASP A 95 -9.40 -4.15 1.24
N THR A 96 -10.44 -4.45 0.46
CA THR A 96 -11.80 -4.64 0.99
C THR A 96 -12.10 -6.10 1.36
N ASP A 97 -11.06 -6.92 1.51
CA ASP A 97 -11.10 -8.31 1.97
C ASP A 97 -11.87 -9.33 1.10
N ARG A 98 -12.07 -9.01 -0.19
CA ARG A 98 -12.85 -9.85 -1.12
C ARG A 98 -12.40 -11.32 -1.16
N SER A 99 -11.11 -11.60 -0.96
CA SER A 99 -10.58 -12.96 -1.08
C SER A 99 -11.08 -13.89 0.04
N TYR A 100 -11.55 -13.32 1.16
CA TYR A 100 -12.05 -14.07 2.32
C TYR A 100 -13.54 -13.82 2.54
N ASP A 101 -14.01 -12.59 2.30
CA ASP A 101 -15.42 -12.22 2.42
C ASP A 101 -15.82 -11.24 1.31
N GLU A 102 -16.67 -11.70 0.38
CA GLU A 102 -17.18 -10.86 -0.71
C GLU A 102 -18.16 -9.78 -0.23
N ASP A 103 -18.75 -9.94 0.97
CA ASP A 103 -19.71 -9.02 1.55
C ASP A 103 -19.07 -7.93 2.44
N ALA A 104 -17.81 -8.09 2.82
CA ALA A 104 -17.09 -7.15 3.69
C ALA A 104 -17.08 -5.72 3.15
N ILE A 105 -17.01 -5.56 1.82
CA ILE A 105 -17.10 -4.24 1.17
C ILE A 105 -18.42 -3.53 1.50
N TRP A 106 -19.54 -4.25 1.46
CA TRP A 106 -20.85 -3.65 1.72
C TRP A 106 -20.97 -3.21 3.16
N GLU A 107 -20.43 -3.99 4.10
CA GLU A 107 -20.38 -3.56 5.50
C GLU A 107 -19.55 -2.29 5.69
N MET A 108 -18.39 -2.19 5.05
CA MET A 108 -17.53 -1.00 5.11
C MET A 108 -18.26 0.23 4.57
N MET A 109 -19.01 0.08 3.46
CA MET A 109 -19.80 1.14 2.86
C MET A 109 -20.98 1.56 3.74
N GLU A 110 -21.81 0.60 4.17
CA GLU A 110 -23.04 0.83 4.94
C GLU A 110 -22.74 1.39 6.34
N LYS A 111 -21.70 0.90 7.00
CA LYS A 111 -21.29 1.36 8.34
C LYS A 111 -20.30 2.53 8.28
N SER A 112 -19.94 3.03 7.09
CA SER A 112 -18.99 4.12 6.90
C SER A 112 -17.68 3.91 7.67
N ARG A 113 -17.04 2.77 7.44
CA ARG A 113 -15.81 2.36 8.14
C ARG A 113 -14.78 1.74 7.20
N VAL A 114 -13.51 1.86 7.56
CA VAL A 114 -12.43 1.01 7.04
C VAL A 114 -12.16 -0.07 8.08
N ALA A 115 -12.25 -1.34 7.70
CA ALA A 115 -12.14 -2.48 8.59
C ALA A 115 -11.13 -3.50 8.08
N ALA A 116 -10.49 -4.23 8.98
CA ALA A 116 -9.70 -5.42 8.67
C ALA A 116 -10.04 -6.53 9.65
N TYR A 117 -9.84 -7.76 9.19
CA TYR A 117 -10.35 -8.96 9.85
C TYR A 117 -9.23 -9.96 10.18
N GLY A 118 -9.50 -10.87 11.11
CA GLY A 118 -8.63 -12.00 11.45
C GLY A 118 -7.23 -11.57 11.91
N ASP A 119 -6.22 -12.27 11.42
CA ASP A 119 -4.81 -12.02 11.77
C ASP A 119 -4.34 -10.62 11.30
N ALA A 120 -4.96 -10.06 10.26
CA ALA A 120 -4.62 -8.76 9.70
C ALA A 120 -5.41 -7.59 10.32
N LYS A 121 -6.32 -7.84 11.28
CA LYS A 121 -7.17 -6.78 11.85
C LYS A 121 -6.41 -5.57 12.40
N HIS A 122 -5.23 -5.79 12.97
CA HIS A 122 -4.36 -4.74 13.52
C HIS A 122 -3.87 -3.72 12.47
N VAL A 123 -4.01 -3.99 11.16
CA VAL A 123 -3.58 -3.10 10.09
C VAL A 123 -4.29 -1.74 10.11
N VAL A 124 -5.52 -1.64 10.63
CA VAL A 124 -6.21 -0.34 10.78
C VAL A 124 -5.55 0.59 11.81
N GLN A 125 -4.65 0.06 12.65
CA GLN A 125 -3.90 0.85 13.63
C GLN A 125 -2.89 1.78 12.96
N TYR A 126 -2.39 1.43 11.77
CA TYR A 126 -1.46 2.25 10.98
C TYR A 126 -2.11 3.50 10.37
N LEU A 127 -3.44 3.60 10.42
CA LEU A 127 -4.20 4.74 9.92
C LEU A 127 -4.34 5.80 11.01
N ASN A 128 -4.16 7.06 10.65
CA ASN A 128 -4.33 8.20 11.54
C ASN A 128 -5.58 9.01 11.17
N ARG A 129 -6.12 9.75 12.14
CA ARG A 129 -7.22 10.69 11.87
C ARG A 129 -6.78 11.69 10.79
N GLY A 130 -7.63 11.85 9.77
CA GLY A 130 -7.34 12.70 8.61
C GLY A 130 -6.67 11.98 7.45
N ASP A 131 -6.19 10.74 7.61
CA ASP A 131 -5.72 9.93 6.49
C ASP A 131 -6.85 9.69 5.48
N ILE A 132 -6.48 9.62 4.21
CA ILE A 132 -7.37 9.39 3.08
C ILE A 132 -7.26 7.92 2.69
N ILE A 133 -8.36 7.19 2.78
CA ILE A 133 -8.46 5.78 2.46
C ILE A 133 -9.08 5.63 1.08
N PHE A 134 -8.46 4.80 0.25
CA PHE A 134 -8.99 4.36 -1.03
C PHE A 134 -9.36 2.89 -0.93
N PHE A 135 -10.65 2.57 -1.04
CA PHE A 135 -11.16 1.22 -0.92
C PHE A 135 -10.88 0.47 -2.22
N TYR A 136 -9.91 -0.45 -2.18
CA TYR A 136 -9.48 -1.26 -3.30
C TYR A 136 -10.15 -2.64 -3.24
N HIS A 137 -11.09 -2.88 -4.16
CA HIS A 137 -11.75 -4.16 -4.30
C HIS A 137 -10.99 -5.02 -5.32
N LYS A 138 -10.43 -6.14 -4.86
CA LYS A 138 -9.57 -7.01 -5.69
C LYS A 138 -10.31 -7.47 -6.97
N GLY A 139 -9.61 -7.36 -8.10
CA GLY A 139 -10.17 -7.70 -9.42
C GLY A 139 -11.16 -6.69 -10.00
N VAL A 140 -11.40 -5.56 -9.30
CA VAL A 140 -12.29 -4.49 -9.76
C VAL A 140 -11.56 -3.15 -9.77
N GLY A 141 -10.94 -2.74 -8.66
CA GLY A 141 -10.22 -1.47 -8.56
C GLY A 141 -10.66 -0.61 -7.38
N LEU A 142 -10.44 0.71 -7.45
CA LEU A 142 -10.95 1.64 -6.42
C LEU A 142 -12.43 1.90 -6.61
N VAL A 143 -13.19 1.67 -5.55
CA VAL A 143 -14.66 1.80 -5.56
C VAL A 143 -15.17 2.93 -4.69
N ALA A 144 -14.34 3.43 -3.77
CA ALA A 144 -14.66 4.57 -2.94
C ALA A 144 -13.38 5.19 -2.35
N ALA A 145 -13.48 6.43 -1.88
CA ALA A 145 -12.49 7.03 -1.00
C ALA A 145 -13.16 7.75 0.19
N GLY A 146 -12.47 7.81 1.32
CA GLY A 146 -12.97 8.49 2.52
C GLY A 146 -11.87 8.89 3.48
N GLU A 147 -12.18 9.82 4.38
CA GLU A 147 -11.23 10.34 5.38
C GLU A 147 -11.49 9.74 6.76
N VAL A 148 -10.44 9.26 7.43
CA VAL A 148 -10.51 8.68 8.78
C VAL A 148 -10.92 9.71 9.83
N ARG A 149 -11.92 9.41 10.66
CA ARG A 149 -12.47 10.33 11.68
C ARG A 149 -12.12 9.97 13.11
N GLY A 150 -12.06 8.67 13.42
CA GLY A 150 -12.08 8.17 14.80
C GLY A 150 -10.83 7.39 15.23
N PRO A 151 -10.77 7.02 16.52
CA PRO A 151 -9.80 6.05 17.03
C PRO A 151 -10.08 4.66 16.45
N VAL A 152 -9.15 3.71 16.68
CA VAL A 152 -9.40 2.29 16.40
C VAL A 152 -10.53 1.81 17.31
N LYS A 153 -11.48 1.10 16.71
CA LYS A 153 -12.57 0.40 17.37
C LYS A 153 -12.50 -1.07 17.01
N GLN A 154 -13.26 -1.87 17.74
CA GLN A 154 -13.32 -3.32 17.58
C GLN A 154 -14.79 -3.74 17.54
N ASP A 155 -15.12 -4.70 16.67
CA ASP A 155 -16.44 -5.29 16.52
C ASP A 155 -16.30 -6.81 16.65
N GLY A 156 -16.71 -7.37 17.79
CA GLY A 156 -16.39 -8.76 18.14
C GLY A 156 -14.88 -9.02 18.27
N ASP A 157 -14.49 -10.29 18.19
CA ASP A 157 -13.09 -10.69 18.41
C ASP A 157 -12.23 -10.60 17.15
N GLU A 158 -12.84 -10.59 15.96
CA GLU A 158 -12.14 -10.74 14.68
C GLU A 158 -12.04 -9.48 13.84
N GLU A 159 -12.68 -8.37 14.21
CA GLU A 159 -12.67 -7.14 13.42
C GLU A 159 -12.08 -5.96 14.19
N GLN A 160 -11.16 -5.24 13.57
CA GLN A 160 -10.82 -3.88 13.99
C GLN A 160 -11.11 -2.90 12.86
N TYR A 161 -11.62 -1.71 13.22
CA TYR A 161 -12.02 -0.71 12.25
C TYR A 161 -11.76 0.72 12.72
N ARG A 162 -11.87 1.66 11.77
CA ARG A 162 -12.00 3.09 12.03
C ARG A 162 -13.14 3.66 11.21
N GLU A 163 -13.87 4.60 11.80
CA GLU A 163 -14.89 5.36 11.09
C GLU A 163 -14.27 6.26 10.02
N VAL A 164 -14.91 6.32 8.87
CA VAL A 164 -14.53 7.16 7.74
C VAL A 164 -15.69 8.08 7.34
N ARG A 165 -15.36 9.23 6.75
CA ARG A 165 -16.33 10.06 6.02
C ARG A 165 -15.99 9.96 4.54
N PHE A 166 -16.86 9.36 3.74
CA PHE A 166 -16.65 9.24 2.31
C PHE A 166 -16.52 10.59 1.61
N SER A 167 -15.59 10.66 0.68
CA SER A 167 -15.28 11.81 -0.19
C SER A 167 -15.62 11.54 -1.66
N THR A 168 -16.14 10.35 -1.96
CA THR A 168 -16.66 9.95 -3.27
C THR A 168 -18.08 9.41 -3.12
N PRO A 169 -18.86 9.33 -4.21
CA PRO A 169 -20.04 8.47 -4.24
C PRO A 169 -19.69 7.05 -3.80
N VAL A 170 -20.67 6.38 -3.19
CA VAL A 170 -20.54 5.01 -2.69
C VAL A 170 -21.69 4.19 -3.28
N SER A 171 -21.35 3.10 -3.96
CA SER A 171 -22.35 2.15 -4.45
C SER A 171 -23.06 1.45 -3.29
N ASN A 172 -24.32 1.08 -3.51
CA ASN A 172 -25.04 0.20 -2.60
C ASN A 172 -25.06 -1.25 -3.12
N ARG A 173 -25.38 -2.19 -2.23
CA ARG A 173 -25.39 -3.64 -2.52
C ARG A 173 -26.31 -4.02 -3.69
N GLN A 174 -27.39 -3.25 -3.93
CA GLN A 174 -28.36 -3.55 -4.99
C GLN A 174 -27.83 -3.15 -6.37
N GLU A 175 -27.11 -2.03 -6.45
CA GLU A 175 -26.47 -1.53 -7.67
C GLU A 175 -25.18 -2.29 -8.01
N GLY A 176 -24.51 -2.85 -6.99
CA GLY A 176 -23.23 -3.51 -7.17
C GLY A 176 -22.08 -2.55 -7.50
N LEU A 177 -20.91 -3.10 -7.78
CA LEU A 177 -19.70 -2.33 -8.09
C LEU A 177 -19.60 -2.05 -9.60
N ALA A 178 -20.62 -1.39 -10.16
CA ALA A 178 -20.71 -1.13 -11.60
C ALA A 178 -19.61 -0.19 -12.13
N ARG A 179 -19.01 0.63 -11.26
CA ARG A 179 -17.94 1.58 -11.60
C ARG A 179 -16.82 1.46 -10.60
N ALA A 180 -15.60 1.46 -11.12
CA ALA A 180 -14.38 1.46 -10.34
C ALA A 180 -13.22 1.99 -11.20
N MET A 181 -12.20 2.53 -10.55
CA MET A 181 -10.94 2.86 -11.22
C MET A 181 -10.02 1.63 -11.18
N PRO A 182 -9.75 0.97 -12.32
CA PRO A 182 -8.92 -0.24 -12.37
C PRO A 182 -7.45 0.06 -12.02
N ALA A 183 -6.70 -0.96 -11.62
CA ALA A 183 -5.32 -0.83 -11.15
C ALA A 183 -4.40 -0.09 -12.14
N SER A 184 -4.57 -0.33 -13.45
CA SER A 184 -3.81 0.38 -14.49
C SER A 184 -4.06 1.89 -14.52
N GLU A 185 -5.30 2.31 -14.27
CA GLU A 185 -5.66 3.72 -14.20
C GLU A 185 -5.12 4.35 -12.91
N ILE A 186 -5.14 3.65 -11.78
CA ILE A 186 -4.51 4.11 -10.53
C ILE A 186 -3.01 4.37 -10.74
N THR A 187 -2.30 3.44 -11.38
CA THR A 187 -0.86 3.58 -11.67
C THR A 187 -0.60 4.77 -12.60
N THR A 188 -1.49 4.99 -13.58
CA THR A 188 -1.40 6.14 -14.50
C THR A 188 -1.65 7.46 -13.78
N ALA A 189 -2.71 7.54 -12.97
CA ALA A 189 -3.12 8.68 -12.16
C ALA A 189 -2.02 9.13 -11.19
N THR A 190 -1.43 8.16 -10.51
CA THR A 190 -0.46 8.44 -9.43
C THR A 190 0.98 8.48 -9.93
N GLY A 191 1.26 7.92 -11.11
CA GLY A 191 2.62 7.68 -11.59
C GLY A 191 3.40 6.67 -10.74
N ARG A 192 2.69 5.84 -9.93
CA ARG A 192 3.27 4.91 -8.97
C ARG A 192 2.74 3.50 -9.17
N ASP A 193 3.62 2.53 -9.01
CA ASP A 193 3.20 1.13 -8.88
C ASP A 193 3.06 0.75 -7.40
N PHE A 194 2.13 -0.15 -7.10
CA PHE A 194 1.81 -0.56 -5.74
C PHE A 194 2.05 -2.05 -5.53
N PHE A 195 2.38 -2.43 -4.29
CA PHE A 195 2.42 -3.84 -3.91
C PHE A 195 1.01 -4.33 -3.58
N TRP A 196 0.35 -4.89 -4.59
CA TRP A 196 -1.07 -5.24 -4.58
C TRP A 196 -1.47 -6.40 -3.65
N ALA A 197 -0.51 -7.21 -3.18
CA ALA A 197 -0.79 -8.40 -2.35
C ALA A 197 -1.03 -8.13 -0.85
N ARG A 198 -0.81 -6.90 -0.36
CA ARG A 198 -1.03 -6.56 1.07
C ARG A 198 -2.42 -6.00 1.33
N THR A 199 -2.90 -6.05 2.57
CA THR A 199 -4.14 -5.36 2.97
C THR A 199 -4.00 -3.83 2.80
N ILE A 200 -2.89 -3.26 3.23
CA ILE A 200 -2.52 -1.88 2.89
C ILE A 200 -1.54 -1.91 1.72
N LYS A 201 -1.90 -1.31 0.58
CA LYS A 201 -1.01 -1.23 -0.58
C LYS A 201 0.00 -0.11 -0.35
N VAL A 202 1.27 -0.44 -0.57
CA VAL A 202 2.40 0.50 -0.50
C VAL A 202 2.91 0.73 -1.92
N PRO A 203 3.40 1.92 -2.28
CA PRO A 203 3.73 3.06 -1.42
C PRO A 203 2.53 3.87 -0.92
N TYR A 204 2.70 4.67 0.13
CA TYR A 204 1.69 5.65 0.54
C TYR A 204 1.76 6.89 -0.35
N LEU A 205 0.59 7.46 -0.63
CA LEU A 205 0.48 8.76 -1.29
C LEU A 205 0.64 9.86 -0.24
N ASP A 206 1.32 10.96 -0.60
CA ASP A 206 1.21 12.16 0.22
C ASP A 206 -0.18 12.81 0.06
N ARG A 207 -0.47 13.84 0.85
CA ARG A 207 -1.79 14.50 0.83
C ARG A 207 -2.14 15.07 -0.55
N GLU A 208 -1.19 15.65 -1.28
CA GLU A 208 -1.48 16.29 -2.56
C GLU A 208 -1.78 15.22 -3.62
N GLU A 209 -0.97 14.17 -3.67
CA GLU A 209 -1.19 13.00 -4.52
C GLU A 209 -2.54 12.33 -4.21
N ALA A 210 -2.86 12.15 -2.93
CA ALA A 210 -4.13 11.58 -2.51
C ALA A 210 -5.32 12.45 -2.93
N GLN A 211 -5.23 13.78 -2.78
CA GLN A 211 -6.31 14.67 -3.22
C GLN A 211 -6.52 14.64 -4.73
N LYS A 212 -5.45 14.54 -5.52
CA LYS A 212 -5.53 14.35 -6.98
C LYS A 212 -6.26 13.04 -7.33
N LEU A 213 -5.86 11.94 -6.70
CA LEU A 213 -6.51 10.64 -6.93
C LEU A 213 -7.98 10.64 -6.49
N VAL A 214 -8.35 11.34 -5.40
CA VAL A 214 -9.76 11.51 -5.01
C VAL A 214 -10.56 12.26 -6.07
N ALA A 215 -9.98 13.31 -6.67
CA ALA A 215 -10.65 14.07 -7.73
C ALA A 215 -10.85 13.21 -8.99
N GLU A 216 -9.84 12.45 -9.40
CA GLU A 216 -9.95 11.54 -10.54
C GLU A 216 -10.94 10.41 -10.28
N LEU A 217 -10.91 9.81 -9.09
CA LEU A 217 -11.85 8.78 -8.69
C LEU A 217 -13.29 9.32 -8.67
N ASN A 218 -13.51 10.56 -8.22
CA ASN A 218 -14.83 11.19 -8.30
C ASN A 218 -15.32 11.32 -9.74
N ASN A 219 -14.46 11.63 -10.71
CA ASN A 219 -14.85 11.70 -12.12
C ASN A 219 -15.22 10.33 -12.68
N VAL A 220 -14.54 9.27 -12.26
CA VAL A 220 -14.85 7.88 -12.67
C VAL A 220 -16.17 7.41 -12.06
N LEU A 221 -16.41 7.73 -10.79
CA LEU A 221 -17.57 7.25 -10.04
C LEU A 221 -18.84 8.09 -10.25
N SER A 222 -18.70 9.39 -10.49
CA SER A 222 -19.84 10.28 -10.76
C SER A 222 -20.33 10.11 -12.20
N THR A 223 -21.62 9.94 -12.41
CA THR A 223 -22.26 10.12 -13.72
C THR A 223 -22.14 11.57 -14.16
N ASP A 224 -21.67 11.81 -15.39
CA ASP A 224 -22.29 12.83 -16.22
C ASP A 224 -23.78 12.48 -16.32
N THR A 225 -24.60 13.45 -15.89
CA THR A 225 -26.07 13.49 -15.94
C THR A 225 -26.68 12.90 -17.20
#